data_AF-A0A284QQQ7-F1
#
_entry.id   AF-A0A284QQQ7-F1
#
_cell.length_a   1.000
_cell.length_b   1.000
_cell.length_c   1.000
_cell.angle_alpha   90.00
_cell.angle_beta   90.00
_cell.angle_gamma   90.00
#
_symmetry.space_group_name_H-M   'P 1'
#
loop_
_entity.id
_entity.type
_entity.pdbx_description
1 polymer ?
#
loop_
_entity_poly.entity_id
_entity_poly.type
_entity_poly.pdbx_seq_one_letter_code
_entity_poly.pdbx_strand_id
1 'polypeptide(L)' 'MASIHPPTTIDEFTRIWTANVHWRLYEQCGVWDPQTRGVQVWVCIREHNSTQGTEPPNTSFWQYLGRG' A
#
# COMPACT_ATOMS: atom_id res chain seq x y z
N MET A 1 -17.98 19.53 1.63
CA MET A 1 -17.65 18.13 1.26
C MET A 1 -16.20 17.93 1.66
N ALA A 2 -15.90 17.04 2.62
CA ALA A 2 -14.52 16.79 3.00
C ALA A 2 -13.82 16.04 1.86
N SER A 3 -12.72 16.58 1.34
CA SER A 3 -11.88 15.85 0.40
C SER A 3 -11.31 14.63 1.11
N ILE A 4 -11.64 13.45 0.59
CA ILE A 4 -11.11 12.19 1.11
C ILE A 4 -9.70 12.05 0.53
N HIS A 5 -8.72 12.58 1.25
CA HIS A 5 -7.31 12.46 0.89
C HIS A 5 -6.75 11.14 1.45
N PRO A 6 -5.89 10.44 0.71
CA PRO A 6 -5.17 9.30 1.25
C PRO A 6 -4.37 9.72 2.49
N PRO A 7 -4.29 8.85 3.52
CA PRO A 7 -3.49 9.13 4.70
C PRO A 7 -2.02 9.31 4.28
N THR A 8 -1.32 10.17 5.01
CA THR A 8 0.11 10.47 4.76
C THR A 8 1.02 9.90 5.85
N THR A 9 0.46 9.13 6.79
CA THR A 9 1.16 8.57 7.94
C THR A 9 1.11 7.04 7.90
N ILE A 10 2.18 6.39 8.37
CA ILE A 10 2.25 4.94 8.51
C ILE A 10 1.46 4.53 9.77
N ASP A 11 0.58 3.56 9.62
CA ASP A 11 -0.23 3.00 10.72
C ASP A 11 0.57 1.93 11.49
N GLU A 12 0.24 1.75 12.77
CA GLU A 12 0.84 0.73 13.64
C GLU A 12 0.66 -0.70 13.11
N PHE A 13 -0.43 -0.97 12.37
CA PHE A 13 -0.71 -2.27 11.78
C PHE A 13 -0.59 -2.24 10.25
N THR A 14 0.66 -2.20 9.77
CA THR A 14 0.95 -2.35 8.33
C THR A 14 1.11 -3.84 7.98
N ARG A 15 0.14 -4.42 7.27
CA ARG A 15 0.20 -5.84 6.86
C ARG A 15 1.11 -6.02 5.64
N ILE A 16 1.68 -7.20 5.44
CA ILE A 16 2.51 -7.49 4.24
C ILE A 16 1.63 -7.55 2.99
N TRP A 17 2.11 -7.05 1.86
CA TRP A 17 1.41 -7.25 0.59
C TRP A 17 1.40 -8.73 0.21
N THR A 18 0.21 -9.27 -0.05
CA THR A 18 0.01 -10.67 -0.44
C THR A 18 -1.02 -10.75 -1.57
N ALA A 19 -0.85 -11.69 -2.50
CA ALA A 19 -1.82 -11.96 -3.57
C ALA A 19 -3.12 -12.58 -3.03
N ASN A 20 -4.23 -12.41 -3.77
CA ASN A 20 -5.57 -12.90 -3.43
C ASN A 20 -6.16 -12.33 -2.14
N VAL A 21 -5.71 -11.14 -1.74
CA VAL A 21 -6.22 -10.38 -0.59
C VAL A 21 -7.04 -9.19 -1.11
N HIS A 22 -8.20 -8.96 -0.52
CA HIS A 22 -8.97 -7.76 -0.80
C HIS A 22 -8.39 -6.56 -0.03
N TRP A 23 -8.02 -5.51 -0.76
CA TRP A 23 -7.49 -4.26 -0.21
C TRP A 23 -8.54 -3.16 -0.29
N ARG A 24 -9.00 -2.70 0.87
CA ARG A 24 -9.92 -1.57 0.98
C ARG A 24 -9.19 -0.26 0.70
N LEU A 25 -9.96 0.77 0.36
CA LEU A 25 -9.43 2.12 0.24
C LEU A 25 -8.73 2.52 1.54
N TYR A 26 -7.50 3.02 1.41
CA TYR A 26 -6.59 3.46 2.46
C TYR A 26 -6.00 2.40 3.39
N GLU A 27 -6.22 1.11 3.13
CA GLU A 27 -5.42 0.08 3.79
C GLU A 27 -3.96 0.18 3.37
N GLN A 28 -3.06 -0.03 4.33
CA GLN A 28 -1.62 0.06 4.13
C GLN A 28 -0.97 -1.30 3.99
N CYS A 29 0.02 -1.41 3.12
CA CYS A 29 0.82 -2.61 2.95
C CYS A 29 2.32 -2.34 3.02
N GLY A 30 3.06 -3.30 3.59
CA GLY A 30 4.50 -3.36 3.57
C GLY A 30 5.01 -4.26 2.44
N VAL A 31 6.02 -3.80 1.71
CA VAL A 31 6.75 -4.58 0.71
C VAL A 31 8.24 -4.51 1.03
N TRP A 32 8.91 -5.67 1.09
CA TRP A 32 10.37 -5.70 1.25
C TRP A 32 11.06 -5.21 -0.02
N ASP A 33 11.92 -4.21 0.12
CA ASP A 33 12.77 -3.72 -0.96
C ASP A 33 14.21 -4.26 -0.77
N PRO A 34 14.66 -5.19 -1.64
CA PRO A 34 15.99 -5.75 -1.53
C PRO A 34 17.12 -4.74 -1.83
N GLN A 35 16.85 -3.67 -2.59
CA GLN A 35 17.86 -2.67 -2.93
C GLN A 35 18.26 -1.86 -1.71
N THR A 36 17.27 -1.51 -0.88
CA THR A 36 17.49 -0.68 0.30
C THR A 36 17.45 -1.44 1.61
N ARG A 37 17.20 -2.75 1.55
CA ARG A 37 17.14 -3.67 2.71
C ARG A 37 16.18 -3.17 3.78
N GLY A 38 15.01 -2.70 3.34
CA GLY A 38 14.00 -2.13 4.24
C GLY A 38 12.58 -2.40 3.74
N VAL A 39 11.61 -2.14 4.61
CA VAL A 39 10.19 -2.23 4.25
C VAL A 39 9.74 -0.89 3.70
N GLN A 40 9.20 -0.91 2.49
CA GLN A 40 8.48 0.21 1.90
C GLN A 40 7.00 0.08 2.24
N VAL A 41 6.41 1.16 2.74
CA VAL A 41 4.99 1.22 3.08
C VAL A 41 4.24 1.98 1.99
N TRP A 42 3.12 1.39 1.57
CA TRP A 42 2.24 1.90 0.54
C TRP A 42 0.81 1.92 1.05
N VAL A 43 0.01 2.87 0.57
CA VAL A 43 -1.42 2.95 0.85
C VAL A 43 -2.24 2.67 -0.39
N CYS A 44 -3.29 1.86 -0.24
CA CYS A 44 -4.24 1.56 -1.29
C CYS A 44 -5.07 2.82 -1.60
N ILE A 45 -4.99 3.34 -2.82
CA ILE A 45 -5.75 4.50 -3.29
C ILE A 45 -6.92 4.12 -4.20
N ARG A 46 -7.07 2.81 -4.48
CA ARG A 46 -8.19 2.23 -5.23
C ARG A 46 -8.46 0.83 -4.74
N GLU A 47 -9.65 0.63 -4.18
CA GLU A 47 -10.10 -0.68 -3.70
C GLU A 47 -10.01 -1.75 -4.80
N HIS A 48 -9.40 -2.89 -4.49
CA HIS A 48 -9.19 -3.99 -5.43
C HIS A 48 -8.88 -5.31 -4.72
N ASN A 49 -8.98 -6.42 -5.45
CA ASN A 49 -8.38 -7.69 -5.04
C ASN A 49 -6.95 -7.74 -5.58
N SER A 50 -5.98 -8.10 -4.75
CA SER A 50 -4.60 -8.23 -5.20
C SER A 50 -4.45 -9.39 -6.15
N THR A 51 -4.02 -9.09 -7.37
CA THR A 51 -3.64 -10.06 -8.39
C THR A 51 -2.27 -9.69 -8.93
N GLN A 52 -1.70 -10.53 -9.80
CA GLN A 52 -0.44 -10.20 -10.45
C GLN A 52 -0.59 -8.90 -11.27
N GLY A 53 0.34 -7.98 -11.09
CA GLY A 53 0.34 -6.65 -11.71
C GLY A 53 -0.39 -5.58 -10.91
N THR A 54 -1.03 -5.92 -9.79
CA THR A 54 -1.64 -4.93 -8.88
C THR A 54 -0.80 -4.72 -7.62
N GLU A 55 0.41 -5.26 -7.52
CA GLU A 55 1.35 -4.99 -6.44
C GLU A 55 1.92 -3.56 -6.51
N PRO A 56 2.38 -2.99 -5.38
CA PRO A 56 3.32 -1.87 -5.42
C PRO A 56 4.54 -2.23 -6.29
N PRO A 57 5.06 -1.31 -7.12
CA PRO A 57 4.80 0.13 -7.12
C PRO A 57 3.72 0.59 -8.12
N ASN A 58 2.69 -0.21 -8.44
CA ASN A 58 1.65 0.21 -9.38
C ASN A 58 0.84 1.41 -8.86
N THR A 59 1.11 2.60 -9.41
CA THR A 59 0.50 3.87 -9.01
C THR A 59 -0.99 4.01 -9.36
N SER A 60 -1.57 3.05 -10.08
CA SER A 60 -3.03 2.99 -10.28
C SER A 60 -3.78 2.54 -9.02
N PHE A 61 -3.07 1.84 -8.12
CA PHE A 61 -3.65 1.23 -6.91
C PHE A 61 -2.94 1.67 -5.63
N TRP A 62 -1.68 2.09 -5.71
CA TRP A 62 -0.84 2.34 -4.54
C TRP A 62 -0.20 3.73 -4.57
N GLN A 63 -0.16 4.37 -3.41
CA GLN A 63 0.64 5.56 -3.15
C GLN A 63 1.70 5.25 -2.11
N TYR A 64 2.94 5.66 -2.36
CA TYR A 64 4.03 5.48 -1.42
C TYR A 64 3.86 6.38 -0.19
N LEU A 65 4.02 5.82 1.01
CA LEU A 65 3.99 6.57 2.27
C LEU A 65 5.38 6.83 2.82
N GLY A 66 6.28 5.85 2.72
CA GLY A 66 7.60 5.96 3.33
C GLY A 66 8.23 4.60 3.62
N ARG A 67 9.21 4.60 4.50
CA ARG A 67 9.84 3.39 5.02
C ARG A 67 9.49 3.22 6.48
N GLY A 68 9.21 1.96 6.85
CA GLY A 68 9.11 1.52 8.24
C GLY A 68 10.46 1.08 8.78
#